data_AF-A0A227J0D9-F1
#
_entry.id   AF-A0A227J0D9-F1
#
_cell.length_a   1.000
_cell.length_b   1.000
_cell.length_c   1.000
_cell.angle_alpha   90.00
_cell.angle_beta   90.00
_cell.angle_gamma   90.00
#
_symmetry.space_group_name_H-M   'P 1'
#
loop_
_entity.id
_entity.type
_entity.pdbx_description
1 polymer ?
#
loop_
_entity_poly.entity_id
_entity_poly.type
_entity_poly.pdbx_seq_one_letter_code
_entity_poly.pdbx_strand_id
1 'polypeptide(L)'
;KPRWLVFNKVDLMPEEEANEKIQEILDALGWEDEYFKISAINRSGTKELCYKLADFMENLPREEEEVAEEDKVNFMWDDYHKDAMAGKDVVT
;
A
#
# COMPACT_ATOMS: atom_id res chain seq x y z
N LYS A 1 2.69 11.06 13.65
CA LYS A 1 3.11 10.50 12.35
C LYS A 1 2.27 11.11 11.23
N PRO A 2 2.90 11.73 10.24
CA PRO A 2 2.21 12.23 9.04
C PRO A 2 1.51 11.06 8.31
N ARG A 3 0.32 11.31 7.78
CA ARG A 3 -0.50 10.30 7.08
C ARG A 3 -0.84 10.81 5.69
N TRP A 4 -0.66 9.96 4.68
CA TRP A 4 -0.98 10.26 3.30
C TRP A 4 -2.03 9.29 2.77
N LEU A 5 -2.98 9.81 2.00
CA LEU A 5 -4.00 9.00 1.36
C LEU A 5 -3.54 8.61 -0.05
N VAL A 6 -3.47 7.31 -0.32
CA VAL A 6 -3.03 6.82 -1.64
C VAL A 6 -4.14 6.00 -2.27
N PHE A 7 -4.74 6.56 -3.33
CA PHE A 7 -5.71 5.89 -4.17
C PHE A 7 -4.99 5.02 -5.20
N ASN A 8 -5.05 3.72 -5.00
CA ASN A 8 -4.50 2.74 -5.93
C ASN A 8 -5.58 2.23 -6.88
N LYS A 9 -5.16 1.83 -8.09
CA LYS A 9 -6.01 1.26 -9.17
C LYS A 9 -6.89 2.27 -9.90
N VAL A 10 -6.41 3.50 -10.10
CA VAL A 10 -7.14 4.49 -10.92
C VAL A 10 -7.28 4.09 -12.40
N ASP A 11 -6.64 3.00 -12.82
CA ASP A 11 -6.78 2.41 -14.15
C ASP A 11 -8.08 1.62 -14.38
N LEU A 12 -8.82 1.28 -13.32
CA LEU A 12 -10.06 0.53 -13.44
C LEU A 12 -11.23 1.34 -14.00
N MET A 13 -11.07 2.65 -14.12
CA MET A 13 -12.11 3.58 -14.59
C MET A 13 -11.48 4.74 -15.37
N PRO A 14 -12.27 5.47 -16.17
CA PRO A 14 -11.83 6.70 -16.82
C PRO A 14 -11.35 7.74 -15.80
N GLU A 15 -10.43 8.61 -16.21
CA GLU A 15 -9.83 9.60 -15.31
C GLU A 15 -10.85 10.56 -14.68
N GLU A 16 -11.88 10.98 -15.43
CA GLU A 16 -12.98 11.81 -14.88
C GLU A 16 -13.69 11.11 -13.73
N GLU A 17 -14.14 9.88 -13.94
CA GLU A 17 -14.89 9.10 -12.96
C GLU A 17 -14.01 8.77 -11.73
N ALA A 18 -12.72 8.50 -11.95
CA ALA A 18 -11.75 8.32 -10.88
C ALA A 18 -11.63 9.58 -10.02
N ASN A 19 -11.51 10.76 -10.64
CA ASN A 19 -11.39 12.02 -9.91
C ASN A 19 -12.67 12.34 -9.14
N GLU A 20 -13.85 12.10 -9.72
CA GLU A 20 -15.14 12.28 -9.03
C GLU A 20 -15.25 11.38 -7.80
N LYS A 21 -14.87 10.10 -7.92
CA LYS A 21 -14.87 9.15 -6.79
C LYS A 21 -13.86 9.53 -5.72
N ILE A 22 -12.68 9.99 -6.12
CA ILE A 22 -11.66 10.48 -5.18
C ILE A 22 -12.22 11.67 -4.41
N GLN A 23 -12.84 12.63 -5.10
CA GLN A 23 -13.43 13.81 -4.45
C GLN A 23 -14.54 13.41 -3.48
N GLU A 24 -15.45 12.52 -3.89
CA GLU A 24 -16.52 12.00 -3.03
C GLU A 24 -15.96 11.33 -1.76
N ILE A 25 -14.87 10.57 -1.88
CA ILE A 25 -14.21 9.92 -0.75
C ILE A 25 -13.49 10.94 0.14
N LEU A 26 -12.83 11.95 -0.44
CA LEU A 26 -12.16 13.02 0.31
C LEU A 26 -13.18 13.84 1.12
N ASP A 27 -14.31 14.23 0.51
CA ASP A 27 -15.41 14.92 1.18
C ASP A 27 -16.01 14.06 2.30
N ALA A 28 -16.24 12.76 2.05
CA ALA A 28 -16.79 11.85 3.05
C ALA A 28 -15.83 11.61 4.23
N LEU A 29 -14.51 11.59 3.98
CA LEU A 29 -13.49 11.46 5.00
C LEU A 29 -13.16 12.79 5.70
N GLY A 30 -13.58 13.93 5.14
CA GLY A 30 -13.14 15.25 5.58
C GLY A 30 -11.62 15.41 5.49
N TRP A 31 -11.01 14.84 4.45
CA TRP A 31 -9.56 14.77 4.31
C TRP A 31 -9.02 16.02 3.61
N GLU A 32 -8.24 16.84 4.33
CA GLU A 32 -7.67 18.10 3.83
C GLU A 32 -6.18 18.01 3.48
N ASP A 33 -5.53 16.91 3.87
CA ASP A 33 -4.10 16.68 3.63
C ASP A 33 -3.81 16.16 2.21
N GLU A 34 -2.52 16.08 1.85
CA GLU A 34 -2.09 15.54 0.57
C GLU A 34 -2.65 14.12 0.30
N TYR A 35 -3.13 13.94 -0.93
CA TYR A 35 -3.53 12.66 -1.47
C TYR A 35 -2.79 12.38 -2.77
N PHE A 36 -2.64 11.09 -3.08
CA PHE A 36 -1.96 10.61 -4.26
C PHE A 36 -2.83 9.63 -5.02
N LYS A 37 -2.79 9.69 -6.35
CA LYS A 37 -3.42 8.72 -7.24
C LYS A 37 -2.35 7.94 -7.99
N ILE A 38 -2.40 6.61 -7.90
CA ILE A 38 -1.45 5.72 -8.57
C ILE A 38 -2.14 4.56 -9.27
N SER A 39 -1.50 4.05 -10.31
CA SER A 39 -1.82 2.76 -10.92
C SER A 39 -0.61 1.85 -10.80
N ALA A 40 -0.66 0.92 -9.85
CA ALA A 40 0.42 -0.04 -9.64
C ALA A 40 0.65 -0.94 -10.87
N ILE A 41 -0.43 -1.34 -11.57
CA ILE A 41 -0.38 -2.21 -12.76
C ILE A 41 0.30 -1.49 -13.92
N ASN A 42 -0.13 -0.25 -14.20
CA ASN A 42 0.43 0.54 -15.29
C ASN A 42 1.75 1.24 -14.91
N ARG A 43 2.23 1.04 -13.68
CA ARG A 43 3.40 1.73 -13.10
C ARG A 43 3.33 3.25 -13.25
N SER A 44 2.11 3.77 -13.26
CA SER A 44 1.83 5.20 -13.42
C SER A 44 1.61 5.83 -12.05
N GLY A 45 2.18 7.01 -11.83
CA GLY A 45 2.12 7.74 -10.54
C GLY A 45 3.01 7.17 -9.43
N THR A 46 3.51 5.94 -9.54
CA THR A 46 4.39 5.33 -8.51
C THR A 46 5.74 6.02 -8.39
N LYS A 47 6.34 6.44 -9.51
CA LYS A 47 7.62 7.19 -9.47
C LYS A 47 7.46 8.55 -8.80
N GLU A 48 6.39 9.27 -9.12
CA GLU A 48 6.11 10.59 -8.54
C GLU A 48 5.85 10.48 -7.04
N LEU A 49 5.09 9.46 -6.62
CA LEU A 49 4.89 9.14 -5.21
C LEU A 49 6.21 8.86 -4.49
N CYS A 50 7.11 8.08 -5.10
CA CYS A 50 8.43 7.80 -4.50
C CYS A 50 9.30 9.06 -4.38
N TYR A 51 9.30 9.94 -5.38
CA TYR A 51 10.05 11.20 -5.32
C TYR A 51 9.51 12.13 -4.24
N LYS A 52 8.20 12.28 -4.15
CA LYS A 52 7.58 13.06 -3.07
C LYS A 52 7.83 12.46 -1.69
N LEU A 53 7.80 11.14 -1.57
CA LEU A 53 8.14 10.46 -0.32
C LEU A 53 9.59 10.72 0.09
N ALA A 54 10.52 10.71 -0.86
CA ALA A 54 11.92 11.02 -0.60
C ALA A 54 12.10 12.47 -0.10
N ASP A 55 11.48 13.44 -0.78
CA ASP A 55 11.48 14.85 -0.37
C ASP A 55 10.87 15.03 1.02
N PHE A 56 9.78 14.31 1.29
CA PHE A 56 9.12 14.34 2.60
C PHE A 56 10.00 13.76 3.71
N MET A 57 10.73 12.67 3.45
CA MET A 57 11.68 12.09 4.40
C MET A 57 12.87 13.02 4.68
N GLU A 58 13.34 13.77 3.69
CA GLU A 58 14.42 14.75 3.87
C GLU A 58 13.99 15.96 4.72
N ASN A 59 12.72 16.37 4.60
CA ASN A 59 12.17 17.51 5.33
C ASN A 59 11.62 17.17 6.73
N LEU A 60 11.40 15.90 7.05
CA LEU A 60 10.95 15.51 8.38
C LEU A 60 12.13 15.61 9.37
N PRO A 61 12.01 16.34 10.51
CA PRO A 61 13.01 16.25 11.55
C PRO A 61 13.13 14.78 11.97
N ARG A 62 14.36 14.23 11.96
CA ARG A 62 14.63 12.86 12.41
C ARG A 62 14.05 12.69 13.81
N GLU A 63 12.88 12.05 13.92
CA GLU A 63 12.49 11.37 15.14
C GLU A 63 13.39 10.14 15.24
N GLU A 64 14.22 10.09 16.29
CA GLU A 64 14.97 8.89 16.65
C GLU A 64 13.99 7.71 16.71
N GLU A 65 14.28 6.65 15.96
CA GLU A 65 13.46 5.45 15.89
C GLU A 65 13.36 4.80 17.28
N GLU A 66 12.22 4.95 17.96
CA GLU A 66 11.76 3.89 18.84
C GLU A 66 11.28 2.75 17.93
N VAL A 67 12.16 1.75 17.78
CA VAL A 67 11.90 0.47 17.12
C VAL A 67 10.72 -0.21 17.82
N ALA A 68 9.51 0.08 17.38
CA ALA A 68 8.33 -0.70 17.74
C ALA A 68 8.39 -2.02 16.98
N GLU A 69 8.49 -3.10 17.74
CA GLU A 69 8.73 -4.47 17.35
C GLU A 69 7.93 -4.91 16.12
N GLU A 70 8.68 -5.56 15.24
CA GLU A 70 8.29 -6.52 14.21
C GLU A 70 7.00 -7.29 14.54
N ASP A 71 5.84 -6.76 14.11
CA ASP A 71 4.67 -7.60 13.91
C ASP A 71 4.98 -8.57 12.77
N LYS A 72 5.52 -9.73 13.14
CA LYS A 72 5.71 -10.90 12.28
C LYS A 72 4.34 -11.26 11.69
N VAL A 73 4.04 -10.70 10.53
CA VAL A 73 2.92 -11.13 9.71
C VAL A 73 3.24 -12.54 9.25
N ASN A 74 2.74 -13.52 9.99
CA ASN A 74 2.88 -14.93 9.69
C ASN A 74 2.06 -15.21 8.42
N PHE A 75 2.72 -15.22 7.26
CA PHE A 75 2.08 -15.35 5.96
C PHE A 75 1.56 -16.79 5.80
N MET A 76 0.27 -16.98 5.48
CA MET A 76 -0.45 -18.27 5.34
C MET A 76 0.11 -19.22 4.25
N TRP A 77 1.33 -19.01 3.76
CA TRP A 77 2.01 -19.85 2.78
C TRP A 77 2.96 -20.89 3.42
N ASP A 78 3.35 -20.71 4.69
CA ASP A 78 4.19 -21.71 5.39
C ASP A 78 3.41 -23.01 5.66
N ASP A 79 2.10 -22.89 5.88
CA ASP A 79 1.20 -24.02 6.18
C ASP A 79 1.00 -24.94 4.95
N TYR A 80 0.80 -24.33 3.77
CA TYR A 80 0.60 -25.08 2.52
C TYR A 80 1.84 -25.88 2.06
N HIS A 81 3.05 -25.45 2.41
CA HIS A 81 4.27 -26.20 2.08
C HIS A 81 4.51 -27.39 3.00
N LYS A 82 4.05 -27.33 4.26
CA LYS A 82 4.16 -28.46 5.18
C LYS A 82 3.23 -29.59 4.78
N ASP A 83 2.01 -29.27 4.36
CA ASP A 83 1.02 -30.28 3.97
C ASP A 83 1.37 -30.95 2.64
N ALA A 84 1.85 -30.19 1.65
CA ALA A 84 2.26 -30.72 0.35
C ALA A 84 3.52 -31.58 0.39
N MET A 85 4.42 -31.36 1.36
CA MET A 85 5.66 -32.14 1.53
C MET A 85 5.45 -33.37 2.43
N ALA A 86 4.34 -33.45 3.17
CA ALA A 86 3.97 -34.58 4.01
C ALA A 86 3.27 -35.69 3.22
N GLY A 87 3.71 -35.95 1.99
CA GLY A 87 3.29 -37.08 1.15
C GLY A 87 3.60 -38.42 1.81
N LYS A 88 2.77 -38.82 2.77
CA LYS A 88 2.84 -40.11 3.46
C LYS A 88 1.46 -40.73 3.57
N ASP A 89 0.84 -40.94 2.41
CA ASP A 89 -0.10 -42.03 2.16
C ASP A 89 -0.07 -42.39 0.66
N VAL A 90 0.94 -43.16 0.27
CA VAL A 90 0.85 -44.04 -0.90
C VAL A 90 1.20 -45.44 -0.42
N VAL A 91 0.14 -46.22 -0.23
CA VAL A 91 0.16 -47.67 -0.06
C VAL A 91 0.77 -48.31 -1.30
N THR A 92 1.86 -49.05 -1.18
CA THR A 92 2.08 -50.44 -1.65
C THR A 92 3.46 -50.91 -1.19
#